data_AF-A0A399M7N3-F1
#
_entry.id   AF-A0A399M7N3-F1
#
_cell.length_a   1.000
_cell.length_b   1.000
_cell.length_c   1.000
_cell.angle_alpha   90.00
_cell.angle_beta   90.00
_cell.angle_gamma   90.00
#
_symmetry.space_group_name_H-M   'P 1'
#
loop_
_entity.id
_entity.type
_entity.pdbx_description
1 polymer ?
#
loop_
_entity_poly.entity_id
_entity_poly.type
_entity_poly.pdbx_seq_one_letter_code
_entity_poly.pdbx_strand_id
1 'polypeptide(L)'
;MNAYDLQPHVQLREHARSHRVTAELDTGAIPVGAGMPAKRPAQATEIPMADHLADLAVEALIDEADLSPKPGLVDLRSNGAHPDMSLPLMHASALSLWPCLRQMAEAAQTFGEISQPLRASLGQLGREGEAAMLATTGGVNTHRGAIWALGLLVAATALDTQADASTLAARAGRLALLDDPAMVPQDSHGQQVRRRYGTGGAREQAQQGFPAVIGHGLPQLQRSRAAGASEQHARLDALLAIMAVLSDTCVLWRSGPAGLATVQQGALAVLAEGGSATLAGRRQLRQLDQHLLHLNASPGGAADLLAACLFLDKAGSL
;
A
#
# COMPACT_ATOMS: atom_id res chain seq x y z
N MET A 1 35.75 32.80 43.70
CA MET A 1 37.05 33.49 43.78
C MET A 1 37.89 32.93 42.66
N ASN A 2 37.85 33.60 41.50
CA ASN A 2 38.87 34.50 40.93
C ASN A 2 40.05 33.73 40.31
N ALA A 3 40.65 34.07 39.17
CA ALA A 3 40.42 34.92 37.99
C ALA A 3 41.82 35.32 37.46
N TYR A 4 41.88 35.63 36.16
CA TYR A 4 42.97 36.32 35.42
C TYR A 4 44.19 35.47 35.04
N ASP A 5 44.83 35.61 33.88
CA ASP A 5 44.60 36.19 32.54
C ASP A 5 45.94 35.87 31.80
N LEU A 6 46.04 35.75 30.48
CA LEU A 6 46.26 36.87 29.56
C LEU A 6 46.31 36.38 28.10
N GLN A 7 46.01 37.34 27.23
CA GLN A 7 45.46 37.26 25.87
C GLN A 7 46.53 37.59 24.76
N PRO A 8 46.15 37.75 23.47
CA PRO A 8 46.96 37.43 22.28
C PRO A 8 47.65 38.61 21.57
N HIS A 9 48.55 38.32 20.63
CA HIS A 9 49.25 39.30 19.80
C HIS A 9 48.53 39.69 18.49
N VAL A 10 47.94 40.90 18.52
CA VAL A 10 48.02 42.07 17.61
C VAL A 10 48.21 41.95 16.07
N GLN A 11 47.38 42.76 15.41
CA GLN A 11 47.22 43.19 14.01
C GLN A 11 48.42 43.89 13.35
N LEU A 12 48.42 43.94 12.01
CA LEU A 12 48.82 45.13 11.24
C LEU A 12 47.82 45.41 10.08
N ARG A 13 47.20 46.59 10.15
CA ARG A 13 46.48 47.33 9.10
C ARG A 13 47.48 48.13 8.28
N GLU A 14 47.22 48.34 6.99
CA GLU A 14 47.42 49.56 6.16
C GLU A 14 46.72 49.30 4.79
N HIS A 15 46.18 50.20 3.98
CA HIS A 15 45.70 51.59 4.05
C HIS A 15 44.83 51.83 2.78
N ALA A 16 43.91 52.78 2.86
CA ALA A 16 42.88 53.12 1.86
C ALA A 16 43.35 54.03 0.70
N ARG A 17 42.56 54.09 -0.39
CA ARG A 17 42.13 55.27 -1.22
C ARG A 17 41.44 54.76 -2.50
N SER A 18 40.13 54.90 -2.69
CA SER A 18 39.36 56.08 -3.15
C SER A 18 39.81 56.67 -4.49
N HIS A 19 39.09 56.37 -5.57
CA HIS A 19 38.83 57.31 -6.67
C HIS A 19 37.41 57.08 -7.24
N ARG A 20 36.53 58.05 -6.98
CA ARG A 20 35.31 58.31 -7.75
C ARG A 20 35.72 58.90 -9.09
N VAL A 21 35.17 58.39 -10.19
CA VAL A 21 35.01 59.13 -11.44
C VAL A 21 33.55 59.04 -11.85
N THR A 22 32.98 60.22 -12.01
CA THR A 22 31.62 60.55 -12.45
C THR A 22 31.45 60.21 -13.93
N ALA A 23 30.39 59.47 -14.27
CA ALA A 23 29.86 59.39 -15.62
C ALA A 23 28.38 59.81 -15.59
N GLU A 24 28.01 60.54 -16.62
CA GLU A 24 26.87 61.45 -16.74
C GLU A 24 25.50 60.74 -16.63
N LEU A 25 24.54 61.42 -16.00
CA LEU A 25 23.13 61.03 -15.96
C LEU A 25 22.47 61.45 -17.27
N ASP A 26 22.18 60.50 -18.15
CA ASP A 26 21.33 60.72 -19.32
C ASP A 26 19.85 60.61 -18.89
N THR A 27 19.13 61.72 -19.05
CA THR A 27 17.73 61.87 -18.64
C THR A 27 16.80 61.30 -19.71
N GLY A 28 16.61 59.98 -19.69
CA GLY A 28 15.57 59.28 -20.44
C GLY A 28 14.38 58.93 -19.55
N ALA A 29 13.32 59.74 -19.59
CA ALA A 29 12.06 59.43 -18.91
C ALA A 29 11.36 58.23 -19.57
N ILE A 30 11.49 57.04 -18.98
CA ILE A 30 10.68 55.88 -19.34
C ILE A 30 9.39 55.93 -18.50
N PRO A 31 8.19 55.96 -19.10
CA PRO A 31 6.96 55.92 -18.32
C PRO A 31 6.81 54.54 -17.69
N VAL A 32 6.79 54.49 -16.35
CA VAL A 32 6.47 53.28 -15.58
C VAL A 32 4.96 53.09 -15.68
N GLY A 33 4.52 52.41 -16.73
CA GLY A 33 3.15 51.91 -16.83
C GLY A 33 2.89 50.96 -15.65
N ALA A 34 1.78 51.14 -14.96
CA ALA A 34 1.34 50.26 -13.89
C ALA A 34 1.30 48.81 -14.40
N GLY A 35 2.33 48.04 -14.06
CA GLY A 35 2.42 46.63 -14.40
C GLY A 35 1.26 45.90 -13.73
N MET A 36 0.26 45.50 -14.52
CA MET A 36 -0.68 44.47 -14.10
C MET A 36 0.15 43.27 -13.59
N PRO A 37 -0.18 42.68 -12.43
CA PRO A 37 0.51 41.47 -12.01
C PRO A 37 0.27 40.43 -13.11
N ALA A 38 1.34 40.00 -13.77
CA ALA A 38 1.29 38.88 -14.69
C ALA A 38 0.84 37.67 -13.87
N LYS A 39 -0.45 37.32 -13.97
CA LYS A 39 -1.01 36.12 -13.38
C LYS A 39 -0.38 34.97 -14.18
N ARG A 40 0.76 34.48 -13.69
CA ARG A 40 1.45 33.32 -14.25
C ARG A 40 0.37 32.23 -14.38
N PRO A 41 0.07 31.73 -15.59
CA PRO A 41 -0.95 30.72 -15.75
C PRO A 41 -0.60 29.59 -14.80
N ALA A 42 -1.57 29.13 -14.01
CA ALA A 42 -1.39 27.96 -13.17
C ALA A 42 -0.97 26.83 -14.12
N GLN A 43 0.31 26.48 -14.13
CA GLN A 43 0.75 25.26 -14.78
C GLN A 43 0.09 24.15 -13.99
N ALA A 44 -0.95 23.55 -14.58
CA ALA A 44 -1.48 22.28 -14.11
C ALA A 44 -0.27 21.36 -14.03
N THR A 45 0.16 21.07 -12.80
CA THR A 45 1.30 20.22 -12.57
C THR A 45 0.77 18.81 -12.80
N GLU A 46 0.97 18.27 -14.00
CA GLU A 46 0.60 16.89 -14.30
C GLU A 46 1.39 15.99 -13.34
N ILE A 47 0.67 15.29 -12.46
CA ILE A 47 1.28 14.33 -11.54
C ILE A 47 1.78 13.17 -12.40
N PRO A 48 3.06 12.78 -12.31
CA PRO A 48 3.56 11.62 -13.03
C PRO A 48 2.73 10.38 -12.72
N MET A 49 2.42 9.57 -13.74
CA MET A 49 1.60 8.37 -13.56
C MET A 49 2.15 7.43 -12.48
N ALA A 50 3.48 7.29 -12.39
CA ALA A 50 4.13 6.47 -11.37
C ALA A 50 3.83 6.95 -9.95
N ASP A 51 3.85 8.27 -9.74
CA ASP A 51 3.57 8.89 -8.45
C ASP A 51 2.10 8.66 -8.09
N HIS A 52 1.20 8.87 -9.05
CA HIS A 52 -0.22 8.65 -8.84
C HIS A 52 -0.57 7.19 -8.50
N LEU A 53 0.01 6.22 -9.20
CA LEU A 53 -0.21 4.79 -8.89
C LEU A 53 0.37 4.40 -7.52
N ALA A 54 1.49 5.01 -7.12
CA ALA A 54 2.06 4.82 -5.79
C ALA A 54 1.15 5.41 -4.70
N ASP A 55 0.60 6.61 -4.92
CA ASP A 55 -0.37 7.23 -4.01
C ASP A 55 -1.60 6.34 -3.84
N LEU A 56 -2.21 5.88 -4.94
CA LEU A 56 -3.39 4.99 -4.89
C LEU A 56 -3.11 3.69 -4.11
N ALA A 57 -1.94 3.09 -4.32
CA ALA A 57 -1.56 1.85 -3.64
C ALA A 57 -1.29 2.06 -2.15
N VAL A 58 -0.63 3.16 -1.77
CA VAL A 58 -0.40 3.52 -0.36
C VAL A 58 -1.70 3.90 0.34
N GLU A 59 -2.56 4.67 -0.31
CA GLU A 59 -3.89 4.97 0.21
C GLU A 59 -4.71 3.69 0.40
N ALA A 60 -4.64 2.72 -0.52
CA ALA A 60 -5.34 1.45 -0.38
C ALA A 60 -4.84 0.64 0.84
N LEU A 61 -3.55 0.69 1.16
CA LEU A 61 -2.99 0.10 2.39
C LEU A 61 -3.48 0.82 3.65
N ILE A 62 -3.52 2.16 3.62
CA ILE A 62 -4.01 2.96 4.76
C ILE A 62 -5.51 2.74 4.95
N ASP A 63 -6.30 2.76 3.87
CA ASP A 63 -7.74 2.48 3.88
C ASP A 63 -8.06 1.08 4.42
N GLU A 64 -7.24 0.08 4.08
CA GLU A 64 -7.32 -1.25 4.69
C GLU A 64 -7.01 -1.17 6.18
N ALA A 65 -5.92 -0.53 6.58
CA ALA A 65 -5.47 -0.46 7.97
C ALA A 65 -6.49 0.24 8.89
N ASP A 66 -7.07 1.35 8.41
CA ASP A 66 -8.05 2.17 9.13
C ASP A 66 -9.46 1.56 9.18
N LEU A 67 -9.74 0.57 8.33
CA LEU A 67 -11.02 -0.10 8.33
C LEU A 67 -11.27 -0.73 9.72
N SER A 68 -12.45 -0.49 10.29
CA SER A 68 -12.83 -1.05 11.58
C SER A 68 -14.35 -1.24 11.64
N PRO A 69 -14.87 -2.29 12.29
CA PRO A 69 -14.15 -3.39 12.95
C PRO A 69 -13.57 -4.40 11.96
N LYS A 70 -12.28 -4.75 12.06
CA LYS A 70 -11.69 -5.86 11.29
C LYS A 70 -11.46 -7.09 12.19
N PRO A 71 -12.18 -8.21 11.96
CA PRO A 71 -12.15 -9.34 12.88
C PRO A 71 -10.77 -10.01 12.91
N GLY A 72 -10.17 -10.09 14.10
CA GLY A 72 -8.84 -10.72 14.32
C GLY A 72 -7.63 -9.98 13.72
N LEU A 73 -7.84 -8.83 13.09
CA LEU A 73 -6.80 -7.98 12.48
C LEU A 73 -6.55 -6.72 13.31
N VAL A 74 -5.43 -6.05 13.05
CA VAL A 74 -5.15 -4.71 13.57
C VAL A 74 -6.17 -3.73 12.98
N ASP A 75 -6.82 -2.93 13.81
CA ASP A 75 -7.73 -1.88 13.40
C ASP A 75 -7.71 -0.69 14.40
N LEU A 76 -8.63 0.27 14.23
CA LEU A 76 -8.77 1.43 15.12
C LEU A 76 -9.07 1.09 16.59
N ARG A 77 -9.55 -0.13 16.90
CA ARG A 77 -9.97 -0.53 18.24
C ARG A 77 -8.87 -1.29 18.97
N SER A 78 -8.06 -2.07 18.25
CA SER A 78 -7.06 -2.95 18.86
C SER A 78 -5.99 -3.43 17.88
N ASN A 79 -4.98 -4.11 18.41
CA ASN A 79 -3.96 -4.81 17.62
C ASN A 79 -4.44 -6.17 17.06
N GLY A 80 -5.74 -6.48 17.20
CA GLY A 80 -6.31 -7.76 16.81
C GLY A 80 -5.63 -8.91 17.54
N ALA A 81 -5.30 -9.96 16.80
CA ALA A 81 -4.63 -11.12 17.35
C ALA A 81 -3.09 -10.94 17.48
N HIS A 82 -2.53 -9.77 17.19
CA HIS A 82 -1.08 -9.55 17.18
C HIS A 82 -0.56 -8.86 18.46
N PRO A 83 0.53 -9.34 19.07
CA PRO A 83 1.21 -8.64 20.17
C PRO A 83 2.25 -7.61 19.68
N ASP A 84 2.69 -7.71 18.43
CA ASP A 84 3.84 -7.01 17.84
C ASP A 84 3.45 -5.99 16.77
N MET A 85 2.17 -5.89 16.42
CA MET A 85 1.64 -4.96 15.42
C MET A 85 0.71 -3.94 16.06
N SER A 86 0.66 -2.73 15.50
CA SER A 86 -0.27 -1.67 15.90
C SER A 86 -0.65 -0.82 14.71
N LEU A 87 -1.75 -0.08 14.78
CA LEU A 87 -2.20 0.79 13.68
C LEU A 87 -1.13 1.83 13.27
N PRO A 88 -0.45 2.56 14.18
CA PRO A 88 0.62 3.47 13.79
C PRO A 88 1.78 2.77 13.05
N LEU A 89 2.09 1.53 13.44
CA LEU A 89 3.11 0.72 12.75
C LEU A 89 2.66 0.33 11.34
N MET A 90 1.37 -0.01 11.16
CA MET A 90 0.77 -0.27 9.86
C MET A 90 0.85 0.96 8.95
N HIS A 91 0.50 2.15 9.46
CA HIS A 91 0.63 3.40 8.70
C HIS A 91 2.07 3.71 8.31
N ALA A 92 3.01 3.61 9.26
CA ALA A 92 4.43 3.83 8.98
C ALA A 92 4.94 2.86 7.91
N SER A 93 4.50 1.60 7.98
CA SER A 93 4.81 0.60 6.97
C SER A 93 4.20 0.89 5.61
N ALA A 94 2.95 1.36 5.53
CA ALA A 94 2.32 1.68 4.26
C ALA A 94 3.05 2.84 3.55
N LEU A 95 3.37 3.89 4.31
CA LEU A 95 4.09 5.06 3.80
C LEU A 95 5.51 4.72 3.33
N SER A 96 6.21 3.79 3.99
CA SER A 96 7.57 3.41 3.59
C SER A 96 7.62 2.64 2.26
N LEU A 97 6.48 2.11 1.80
CA LEU A 97 6.38 1.40 0.52
C LEU A 97 6.17 2.31 -0.69
N TRP A 98 5.85 3.59 -0.48
CA TRP A 98 5.62 4.54 -1.59
C TRP A 98 6.75 4.55 -2.62
N PRO A 99 8.06 4.66 -2.24
CA PRO A 99 9.14 4.71 -3.23
C PRO A 99 9.25 3.43 -4.05
N CYS A 100 9.03 2.27 -3.42
CA CYS A 100 9.07 0.97 -4.07
C CYS A 100 7.95 0.84 -5.13
N LEU A 101 6.72 1.16 -4.75
CA LEU A 101 5.55 1.09 -5.64
C LEU A 101 5.69 2.03 -6.84
N ARG A 102 6.20 3.25 -6.61
CA ARG A 102 6.50 4.22 -7.66
C ARG A 102 7.54 3.67 -8.65
N GLN A 103 8.65 3.12 -8.14
CA GLN A 103 9.71 2.55 -8.97
C GLN A 103 9.22 1.34 -9.78
N MET A 104 8.29 0.54 -9.24
CA MET A 104 7.66 -0.56 -9.99
C MET A 104 6.81 -0.04 -11.16
N ALA A 105 6.08 1.05 -10.97
CA ALA A 105 5.34 1.72 -12.05
C ALA A 105 6.29 2.33 -13.10
N GLU A 106 7.40 2.94 -12.70
CA GLU A 106 8.43 3.46 -13.62
C GLU A 106 9.08 2.35 -14.43
N ALA A 107 9.43 1.22 -13.79
CA ALA A 107 9.98 0.07 -14.47
C ALA A 107 8.98 -0.47 -15.52
N ALA A 108 7.72 -0.63 -15.15
CA ALA A 108 6.67 -1.05 -16.07
C ALA A 108 6.54 -0.12 -17.29
N GLN A 109 6.53 1.20 -17.09
CA GLN A 109 6.52 2.17 -18.20
C GLN A 109 7.77 2.07 -19.08
N THR A 110 8.94 1.90 -18.47
CA THR A 110 10.22 1.83 -19.18
C THR A 110 10.31 0.58 -20.06
N PHE A 111 9.89 -0.57 -19.55
CA PHE A 111 9.89 -1.82 -20.31
C PHE A 111 8.74 -1.89 -21.32
N GLY A 112 7.57 -1.32 -21.02
CA GLY A 112 6.43 -1.21 -21.93
C GLY A 112 5.68 -2.52 -22.21
N GLU A 113 6.20 -3.67 -21.79
CA GLU A 113 5.56 -4.98 -21.98
C GLU A 113 5.88 -5.98 -20.86
N ILE A 114 5.02 -6.99 -20.73
CA ILE A 114 5.24 -8.12 -19.83
C ILE A 114 6.40 -8.96 -20.36
N SER A 115 7.51 -8.94 -19.64
CA SER A 115 8.75 -9.59 -20.05
C SER A 115 9.56 -10.08 -18.85
N GLN A 116 10.50 -11.00 -19.11
CA GLN A 116 11.42 -11.52 -18.08
C GLN A 116 12.28 -10.41 -17.43
N PRO A 117 12.82 -9.41 -18.18
CA PRO A 117 13.51 -8.27 -17.58
C PRO A 117 12.64 -7.43 -16.65
N LEU A 118 11.40 -7.12 -17.06
CA LEU A 118 10.45 -6.42 -16.19
C LEU A 118 10.22 -7.23 -14.91
N ARG A 119 9.95 -8.53 -15.03
CA ARG A 119 9.74 -9.39 -13.86
C ARG A 119 10.92 -9.39 -12.89
N ALA A 120 12.15 -9.45 -13.39
CA ALA A 120 13.36 -9.40 -12.58
C ALA A 120 13.50 -8.06 -11.86
N SER A 121 13.22 -6.95 -12.55
CA SER A 121 13.20 -5.61 -11.96
C SER A 121 12.17 -5.49 -10.84
N LEU A 122 10.92 -5.92 -11.07
CA LEU A 122 9.88 -5.94 -10.03
C LEU A 122 10.28 -6.82 -8.84
N GLY A 123 10.95 -7.95 -9.09
CA GLY A 123 11.46 -8.83 -8.04
C GLY A 123 12.52 -8.18 -7.16
N GLN A 124 13.46 -7.45 -7.77
CA GLN A 124 14.46 -6.66 -7.05
C GLN A 124 13.80 -5.56 -6.21
N LEU A 125 12.97 -4.73 -6.84
CA LEU A 125 12.27 -3.63 -6.17
C LEU A 125 11.41 -4.13 -5.02
N GLY A 126 10.72 -5.26 -5.18
CA GLY A 126 9.91 -5.87 -4.13
C GLY A 126 10.73 -6.29 -2.92
N ARG A 127 11.92 -6.87 -3.11
CA ARG A 127 12.85 -7.20 -2.00
C ARG A 127 13.39 -5.96 -1.31
N GLU A 128 13.71 -4.91 -2.06
CA GLU A 128 14.15 -3.63 -1.50
C GLU A 128 13.04 -2.96 -0.69
N GLY A 129 11.81 -2.98 -1.19
CA GLY A 129 10.62 -2.52 -0.47
C GLY A 129 10.35 -3.34 0.79
N GLU A 130 10.51 -4.67 0.74
CA GLU A 130 10.39 -5.53 1.92
C GLU A 130 11.46 -5.19 2.97
N ALA A 131 12.71 -4.95 2.55
CA ALA A 131 13.78 -4.54 3.45
C ALA A 131 13.51 -3.18 4.09
N ALA A 132 13.02 -2.21 3.31
CA ALA A 132 12.62 -0.89 3.81
C ALA A 132 11.46 -0.99 4.81
N MET A 133 10.43 -1.79 4.49
CA MET A 133 9.32 -2.09 5.37
C MET A 133 9.82 -2.65 6.72
N LEU A 134 10.63 -3.70 6.69
CA LEU A 134 11.18 -4.32 7.90
C LEU A 134 12.05 -3.35 8.70
N ALA A 135 12.84 -2.51 8.04
CA ALA A 135 13.62 -1.48 8.73
C ALA A 135 12.72 -0.46 9.44
N THR A 136 11.64 -0.01 8.79
CA THR A 136 10.65 0.89 9.38
C THR A 136 9.89 0.25 10.55
N THR A 137 9.60 -1.04 10.48
CA THR A 137 8.76 -1.74 11.45
C THR A 137 9.54 -2.45 12.55
N GLY A 138 10.87 -2.27 12.62
CA GLY A 138 11.70 -2.97 13.60
C GLY A 138 11.74 -4.49 13.41
N GLY A 139 11.58 -4.96 12.17
CA GLY A 139 11.58 -6.38 11.81
C GLY A 139 10.21 -7.06 11.81
N VAL A 140 9.15 -6.34 12.15
CA VAL A 140 7.78 -6.87 12.16
C VAL A 140 7.25 -6.96 10.73
N ASN A 141 6.77 -8.13 10.33
CA ASN A 141 6.19 -8.33 9.00
C ASN A 141 4.75 -7.80 8.95
N THR A 142 4.58 -6.61 8.36
CA THR A 142 3.28 -5.93 8.21
C THR A 142 2.59 -6.18 6.88
N HIS A 143 3.29 -5.92 5.77
CA HIS A 143 2.70 -5.83 4.43
C HIS A 143 3.44 -6.66 3.38
N ARG A 144 4.21 -7.70 3.76
CA ARG A 144 4.98 -8.48 2.77
C ARG A 144 4.10 -9.09 1.67
N GLY A 145 2.89 -9.58 2.01
CA GLY A 145 1.95 -10.09 1.02
C GLY A 145 1.35 -8.97 0.16
N ALA A 146 1.06 -7.81 0.74
CA ALA A 146 0.60 -6.66 -0.03
C ALA A 146 1.67 -6.09 -0.99
N ILE A 147 2.96 -6.07 -0.64
CA ILE A 147 4.05 -5.69 -1.56
C ILE A 147 3.99 -6.55 -2.83
N TRP A 148 3.79 -7.86 -2.65
CA TRP A 148 3.66 -8.79 -3.77
C TRP A 148 2.41 -8.50 -4.62
N ALA A 149 1.25 -8.38 -4.00
CA ALA A 149 0.00 -8.16 -4.72
C ALA A 149 -0.06 -6.79 -5.42
N LEU A 150 0.18 -5.71 -4.66
CA LEU A 150 0.14 -4.34 -5.17
C LEU A 150 1.27 -4.07 -6.15
N GLY A 151 2.48 -4.59 -5.92
CA GLY A 151 3.59 -4.39 -6.87
C GLY A 151 3.30 -4.93 -8.27
N LEU A 152 2.68 -6.10 -8.35
CA LEU A 152 2.24 -6.69 -9.63
C LEU A 152 1.09 -5.93 -10.27
N LEU A 153 0.11 -5.49 -9.47
CA LEU A 153 -1.05 -4.75 -9.96
C LEU A 153 -0.67 -3.33 -10.41
N VAL A 154 0.17 -2.62 -9.67
CA VAL A 154 0.73 -1.32 -10.05
C VAL A 154 1.48 -1.43 -11.39
N ALA A 155 2.34 -2.45 -11.54
CA ALA A 155 3.02 -2.68 -12.81
C ALA A 155 2.02 -2.99 -13.95
N ALA A 156 0.99 -3.80 -13.70
CA ALA A 156 -0.03 -4.11 -14.68
C ALA A 156 -0.83 -2.87 -15.12
N THR A 157 -1.20 -1.98 -14.18
CA THR A 157 -1.89 -0.72 -14.46
C THR A 157 -1.00 0.26 -15.21
N ALA A 158 0.28 0.35 -14.85
CA ALA A 158 1.24 1.19 -15.57
C ALA A 158 1.48 0.75 -17.03
N LEU A 159 1.28 -0.54 -17.34
CA LEU A 159 1.35 -1.09 -18.70
C LEU A 159 0.08 -0.84 -19.52
N ASP A 160 -1.06 -0.56 -18.88
CA ASP A 160 -2.35 -0.33 -19.54
C ASP A 160 -3.30 0.39 -18.59
N THR A 161 -3.33 1.72 -18.69
CA THR A 161 -4.12 2.58 -17.78
C THR A 161 -5.61 2.54 -18.03
N GLN A 162 -6.03 1.99 -19.17
CA GLN A 162 -7.44 1.98 -19.60
C GLN A 162 -8.08 0.60 -19.43
N ALA A 163 -7.31 -0.39 -18.96
CA ALA A 163 -7.80 -1.74 -18.73
C ALA A 163 -8.73 -1.81 -17.52
N ASP A 164 -9.76 -2.65 -17.63
CA ASP A 164 -10.61 -2.98 -16.49
C ASP A 164 -9.88 -3.84 -15.44
N ALA A 165 -10.45 -3.92 -14.23
CA ALA A 165 -9.85 -4.63 -13.12
C ALA A 165 -9.54 -6.11 -13.43
N SER A 166 -10.38 -6.78 -14.23
CA SER A 166 -10.18 -8.18 -14.61
C SER A 166 -8.97 -8.35 -15.53
N THR A 167 -8.81 -7.45 -16.50
CA THR A 167 -7.69 -7.40 -17.43
C THR A 167 -6.39 -7.07 -16.70
N LEU A 168 -6.43 -6.11 -15.77
CA LEU A 168 -5.30 -5.75 -14.92
C LEU A 168 -4.85 -6.94 -14.05
N ALA A 169 -5.80 -7.63 -13.41
CA ALA A 169 -5.50 -8.80 -12.61
C ALA A 169 -4.92 -9.95 -13.45
N ALA A 170 -5.44 -10.18 -14.65
CA ALA A 170 -4.90 -11.18 -15.59
C ALA A 170 -3.46 -10.83 -16.03
N ARG A 171 -3.17 -9.56 -16.32
CA ARG A 171 -1.82 -9.07 -16.64
C ARG A 171 -0.85 -9.27 -15.47
N ALA A 172 -1.28 -8.91 -14.26
CA ALA A 172 -0.51 -9.15 -13.05
C ALA A 172 -0.24 -10.65 -12.82
N GLY A 173 -1.20 -11.52 -13.15
CA GLY A 173 -1.00 -12.97 -13.11
C GLY A 173 0.00 -13.48 -14.13
N ARG A 174 0.01 -12.93 -15.35
CA ARG A 174 1.05 -13.22 -16.34
C ARG A 174 2.45 -12.82 -15.84
N LEU A 175 2.59 -11.68 -15.16
CA LEU A 175 3.85 -11.32 -14.49
C LEU A 175 4.20 -12.32 -13.38
N ALA A 176 3.23 -12.75 -12.56
CA ALA A 176 3.45 -13.71 -11.47
C ALA A 176 3.82 -15.14 -11.95
N LEU A 177 3.50 -15.49 -13.19
CA LEU A 177 3.89 -16.74 -13.83
C LEU A 177 5.36 -16.74 -14.28
N LEU A 178 5.96 -15.56 -14.47
CA LEU A 178 7.38 -15.44 -14.74
C LEU A 178 8.17 -15.58 -13.43
N ASP A 179 9.20 -16.42 -13.45
CA ASP A 179 10.08 -16.60 -12.31
C ASP A 179 10.99 -15.39 -12.12
N ASP A 180 11.34 -15.12 -10.87
CA ASP A 180 12.39 -14.14 -10.55
C ASP A 180 13.73 -14.87 -10.45
N PRO A 181 14.70 -14.58 -11.33
CA PRO A 181 15.96 -15.31 -11.39
C PRO A 181 16.82 -15.12 -10.13
N ALA A 182 16.60 -14.04 -9.39
CA ALA A 182 17.32 -13.74 -8.16
C ALA A 182 16.57 -14.19 -6.89
N MET A 183 15.42 -14.86 -7.05
CA MET A 183 14.64 -15.37 -5.93
C MET A 183 15.35 -16.55 -5.28
N VAL A 184 15.80 -16.36 -4.04
CA VAL A 184 16.29 -17.45 -3.20
C VAL A 184 15.10 -18.04 -2.42
N PRO A 185 14.89 -19.37 -2.44
CA PRO A 185 13.87 -20.00 -1.61
C PRO A 185 14.10 -19.67 -0.13
N GLN A 186 13.21 -18.85 0.45
CA GLN A 186 13.24 -18.51 1.87
C GLN A 186 12.21 -19.33 2.64
N ASP A 187 12.57 -19.84 3.82
CA ASP A 187 11.66 -20.64 4.62
C ASP A 187 10.62 -19.80 5.38
N SER A 188 9.70 -19.17 4.64
CA SER A 188 8.64 -18.35 5.22
C SER A 188 7.50 -19.19 5.79
N HIS A 189 6.72 -18.60 6.72
CA HIS A 189 5.50 -19.23 7.23
C HIS A 189 4.57 -19.70 6.11
N GLY A 190 4.43 -18.91 5.04
CA GLY A 190 3.63 -19.27 3.87
C GLY A 190 4.16 -20.50 3.13
N GLN A 191 5.48 -20.64 2.99
CA GLN A 191 6.08 -21.85 2.39
C GLN A 191 5.89 -23.09 3.27
N GLN A 192 6.03 -22.93 4.59
CA GLN A 192 5.79 -24.02 5.54
C GLN A 192 4.32 -24.49 5.51
N VAL A 193 3.38 -23.54 5.49
CA VAL A 193 1.94 -23.81 5.32
C VAL A 193 1.66 -24.52 4.00
N ARG A 194 2.25 -24.05 2.90
CA ARG A 194 2.12 -24.70 1.59
C ARG A 194 2.62 -26.14 1.61
N ARG A 195 3.79 -26.41 2.21
CA ARG A 195 4.32 -27.78 2.33
C ARG A 195 3.43 -28.66 3.21
N ARG A 196 2.84 -28.10 4.26
CA ARG A 196 2.02 -28.84 5.23
C ARG A 196 0.60 -29.12 4.74
N TYR A 197 -0.03 -28.16 4.07
CA TYR A 197 -1.46 -28.20 3.74
C TYR A 197 -1.76 -28.15 2.24
N GLY A 198 -0.75 -27.99 1.38
CA GLY A 198 -0.93 -27.96 -0.07
C GLY A 198 -1.56 -26.68 -0.62
N THR A 199 -1.68 -25.61 0.17
CA THR A 199 -2.30 -24.34 -0.27
C THR A 199 -1.29 -23.44 -0.98
N GLY A 200 -1.71 -22.73 -2.04
CA GLY A 200 -0.77 -21.93 -2.86
C GLY A 200 -0.54 -20.49 -2.41
N GLY A 201 -1.34 -19.97 -1.48
CA GLY A 201 -1.15 -18.66 -0.83
C GLY A 201 -1.15 -17.46 -1.79
N ALA A 202 -0.46 -16.38 -1.41
CA ALA A 202 -0.42 -15.13 -2.19
C ALA A 202 0.16 -15.30 -3.60
N ARG A 203 1.13 -16.21 -3.79
CA ARG A 203 1.72 -16.48 -5.10
C ARG A 203 0.70 -17.10 -6.06
N GLU A 204 -0.06 -18.09 -5.60
CA GLU A 204 -1.10 -18.73 -6.41
C GLU A 204 -2.23 -17.76 -6.74
N GLN A 205 -2.67 -16.95 -5.76
CA GLN A 205 -3.66 -15.89 -6.01
C GLN A 205 -3.21 -14.98 -7.14
N ALA A 206 -1.96 -14.49 -7.11
CA ALA A 206 -1.44 -13.66 -8.17
C ALA A 206 -1.39 -14.42 -9.51
N GLN A 207 -0.81 -15.62 -9.55
CA GLN A 207 -0.68 -16.43 -10.79
C GLN A 207 -2.03 -16.73 -11.47
N GLN A 208 -3.10 -16.84 -10.69
CA GLN A 208 -4.46 -17.07 -11.19
C GLN A 208 -5.22 -15.76 -11.50
N GLY A 209 -4.59 -14.60 -11.40
CA GLY A 209 -5.22 -13.31 -11.64
C GLY A 209 -6.16 -12.87 -10.52
N PHE A 210 -5.77 -13.08 -9.26
CA PHE A 210 -6.46 -12.65 -8.04
C PHE A 210 -7.94 -13.06 -7.97
N PRO A 211 -8.27 -14.36 -8.05
CA PRO A 211 -9.66 -14.82 -8.09
C PRO A 211 -10.48 -14.41 -6.86
N ALA A 212 -9.87 -14.32 -5.67
CA ALA A 212 -10.58 -13.83 -4.48
C ALA A 212 -10.94 -12.33 -4.60
N VAL A 213 -10.13 -11.52 -5.27
CA VAL A 213 -10.41 -10.09 -5.48
C VAL A 213 -11.46 -9.92 -6.58
N ILE A 214 -11.22 -10.50 -7.76
CA ILE A 214 -12.07 -10.33 -8.94
C ILE A 214 -13.42 -11.04 -8.79
N GLY A 215 -13.43 -12.26 -8.22
CA GLY A 215 -14.63 -13.07 -8.10
C GLY A 215 -15.47 -12.79 -6.86
N HIS A 216 -14.90 -12.22 -5.81
CA HIS A 216 -15.58 -12.07 -4.51
C HIS A 216 -15.47 -10.66 -3.91
N GLY A 217 -14.27 -10.11 -3.75
CA GLY A 217 -14.05 -8.80 -3.13
C GLY A 217 -14.74 -7.66 -3.87
N LEU A 218 -14.36 -7.41 -5.13
CA LEU A 218 -14.92 -6.32 -5.95
C LEU A 218 -16.44 -6.47 -6.15
N PRO A 219 -16.97 -7.66 -6.51
CA PRO A 219 -18.42 -7.83 -6.64
C PRO A 219 -19.19 -7.56 -5.34
N GLN A 220 -18.64 -7.96 -4.18
CA GLN A 220 -19.29 -7.69 -2.90
C GLN A 220 -19.22 -6.19 -2.54
N LEU A 221 -18.09 -5.53 -2.78
CA LEU A 221 -17.94 -4.07 -2.60
C LEU A 221 -19.02 -3.32 -3.38
N GLN A 222 -19.16 -3.62 -4.67
CA GLN A 222 -20.15 -3.02 -5.56
C GLN A 222 -21.58 -3.33 -5.12
N ARG A 223 -21.86 -4.58 -4.71
CA ARG A 223 -23.17 -4.98 -4.20
C ARG A 223 -23.57 -4.21 -2.94
N SER A 224 -22.65 -4.08 -1.97
CA SER A 224 -22.93 -3.36 -0.73
C SER A 224 -23.16 -1.87 -1.01
N ARG A 225 -22.38 -1.24 -1.91
CA ARG A 225 -22.62 0.15 -2.36
C ARG A 225 -23.97 0.31 -3.03
N ALA A 226 -24.33 -0.60 -3.94
CA ALA A 226 -25.62 -0.57 -4.64
C ALA A 226 -26.82 -0.76 -3.68
N ALA A 227 -26.62 -1.45 -2.56
CA ALA A 227 -27.58 -1.57 -1.47
C ALA A 227 -27.63 -0.35 -0.54
N GLY A 228 -26.86 0.70 -0.80
CA GLY A 228 -26.82 1.93 -0.01
C GLY A 228 -25.97 1.85 1.26
N ALA A 229 -25.10 0.84 1.39
CA ALA A 229 -24.16 0.78 2.50
C ALA A 229 -23.14 1.92 2.41
N SER A 230 -22.70 2.43 3.55
CA SER A 230 -21.57 3.38 3.58
C SER A 230 -20.29 2.69 3.10
N GLU A 231 -19.33 3.49 2.65
CA GLU A 231 -18.06 2.97 2.13
C GLU A 231 -17.34 2.05 3.13
N GLN A 232 -17.33 2.42 4.41
CA GLN A 232 -16.79 1.59 5.49
C GLN A 232 -17.44 0.19 5.54
N HIS A 233 -18.78 0.10 5.47
CA HIS A 233 -19.47 -1.19 5.48
C HIS A 233 -19.23 -1.97 4.18
N ALA A 234 -19.18 -1.28 3.03
CA ALA A 234 -18.94 -1.94 1.75
C ALA A 234 -17.53 -2.56 1.66
N ARG A 235 -16.50 -1.85 2.14
CA ARG A 235 -15.12 -2.36 2.23
C ARG A 235 -15.01 -3.52 3.23
N LEU A 236 -15.72 -3.43 4.35
CA LEU A 236 -15.78 -4.51 5.34
C LEU A 236 -16.47 -5.77 4.80
N ASP A 237 -17.56 -5.61 4.06
CA ASP A 237 -18.22 -6.74 3.40
C ASP A 237 -17.34 -7.36 2.31
N ALA A 238 -16.57 -6.55 1.57
CA ALA A 238 -15.58 -7.04 0.61
C ALA A 238 -14.47 -7.86 1.29
N LEU A 239 -13.95 -7.41 2.43
CA LEU A 239 -13.01 -8.18 3.24
C LEU A 239 -13.63 -9.52 3.67
N LEU A 240 -14.87 -9.52 4.16
CA LEU A 240 -15.57 -10.73 4.57
C LEU A 240 -15.79 -11.69 3.40
N ALA A 241 -16.09 -11.19 2.20
CA ALA A 241 -16.22 -12.01 1.01
C ALA A 241 -14.90 -12.69 0.61
N ILE A 242 -13.77 -12.00 0.76
CA ILE A 242 -12.44 -12.59 0.56
C ILE A 242 -12.16 -13.64 1.66
N MET A 243 -12.40 -13.29 2.93
CA MET A 243 -12.21 -14.21 4.07
C MET A 243 -13.02 -15.50 3.95
N ALA A 244 -14.22 -15.42 3.37
CA ALA A 244 -15.12 -16.57 3.18
C ALA A 244 -14.55 -17.65 2.24
N VAL A 245 -13.64 -17.30 1.33
CA VAL A 245 -13.16 -18.21 0.28
C VAL A 245 -11.65 -18.43 0.29
N LEU A 246 -10.89 -17.51 0.88
CA LEU A 246 -9.44 -17.57 0.85
C LEU A 246 -8.92 -18.68 1.76
N SER A 247 -8.01 -19.51 1.24
CA SER A 247 -7.19 -20.41 2.04
C SER A 247 -6.03 -19.62 2.67
N ASP A 248 -6.35 -18.79 3.66
CA ASP A 248 -5.44 -17.80 4.23
C ASP A 248 -4.26 -18.47 4.96
N THR A 249 -3.06 -18.26 4.43
CA THR A 249 -1.84 -18.86 4.98
C THR A 249 -1.45 -18.30 6.34
N CYS A 250 -1.81 -17.04 6.65
CA CYS A 250 -1.56 -16.45 7.97
C CYS A 250 -2.43 -17.12 9.03
N VAL A 251 -3.69 -17.43 8.70
CA VAL A 251 -4.60 -18.16 9.59
C VAL A 251 -4.13 -19.59 9.79
N LEU A 252 -3.82 -20.30 8.70
CA LEU A 252 -3.34 -21.69 8.74
C LEU A 252 -2.06 -21.84 9.55
N TRP A 253 -1.15 -20.86 9.47
CA TRP A 253 0.07 -20.84 10.26
C TRP A 253 -0.23 -20.74 11.76
N ARG A 254 -1.10 -19.80 12.17
CA ARG A 254 -1.32 -19.47 13.59
C ARG A 254 -2.32 -20.40 14.28
N SER A 255 -3.34 -20.83 13.56
CA SER A 255 -4.54 -21.47 14.12
C SER A 255 -4.99 -22.74 13.36
N GLY A 256 -4.24 -23.12 12.32
CA GLY A 256 -4.49 -24.34 11.56
C GLY A 256 -5.84 -24.36 10.81
N PRO A 257 -6.23 -25.54 10.29
CA PRO A 257 -7.45 -25.70 9.51
C PRO A 257 -8.74 -25.33 10.29
N ALA A 258 -8.78 -25.55 11.60
CA ALA A 258 -9.93 -25.20 12.43
C ALA A 258 -10.12 -23.67 12.55
N GLY A 259 -9.02 -22.92 12.69
CA GLY A 259 -9.07 -21.46 12.63
C GLY A 259 -9.50 -20.95 11.25
N LEU A 260 -9.01 -21.56 10.18
CA LEU A 260 -9.43 -21.23 8.81
C LEU A 260 -10.93 -21.47 8.61
N ALA A 261 -11.45 -22.61 9.05
CA ALA A 261 -12.88 -22.90 8.98
C ALA A 261 -13.72 -21.88 9.77
N THR A 262 -13.26 -21.48 10.95
CA THR A 262 -13.92 -20.44 11.78
C THR A 262 -13.98 -19.10 11.04
N VAL A 263 -12.88 -18.68 10.41
CA VAL A 263 -12.81 -17.46 9.59
C VAL A 263 -13.84 -17.51 8.46
N GLN A 264 -13.83 -18.59 7.69
CA GLN A 264 -14.68 -18.72 6.49
C GLN A 264 -16.17 -18.79 6.86
N GLN A 265 -16.53 -19.62 7.83
CA GLN A 265 -17.93 -19.79 8.27
C GLN A 265 -18.48 -18.52 8.92
N GLY A 266 -17.69 -17.87 9.78
CA GLY A 266 -18.13 -16.64 10.41
C GLY A 266 -18.29 -15.49 9.41
N ALA A 267 -17.38 -15.37 8.44
CA ALA A 267 -17.52 -14.36 7.40
C ALA A 267 -18.79 -14.58 6.55
N LEU A 268 -19.08 -15.83 6.18
CA LEU A 268 -20.33 -16.21 5.51
C LEU A 268 -21.57 -15.88 6.36
N ALA A 269 -21.52 -16.13 7.67
CA ALA A 269 -22.63 -15.82 8.57
C ALA A 269 -22.93 -14.32 8.64
N VAL A 270 -21.89 -13.46 8.64
CA VAL A 270 -22.08 -12.00 8.60
C VAL A 270 -22.75 -11.58 7.30
N LEU A 271 -22.27 -12.09 6.15
CA LEU A 271 -22.81 -11.75 4.84
C LEU A 271 -24.25 -12.26 4.66
N ALA A 272 -24.56 -13.45 5.18
CA ALA A 272 -25.91 -14.03 5.15
C ALA A 272 -26.95 -13.19 5.91
N GLU A 273 -26.52 -12.51 6.98
CA GLU A 273 -27.36 -11.58 7.75
C GLU A 273 -27.46 -10.17 7.13
N GLY A 274 -27.08 -10.03 5.86
CA GLY A 274 -27.13 -8.78 5.10
C GLY A 274 -25.89 -7.90 5.24
N GLY A 275 -24.79 -8.44 5.74
CA GLY A 275 -23.51 -7.74 5.85
C GLY A 275 -23.43 -6.80 7.06
N SER A 276 -22.29 -6.12 7.17
CA SER A 276 -21.93 -5.29 8.31
C SER A 276 -22.82 -4.04 8.48
N ALA A 277 -23.58 -3.65 7.45
CA ALA A 277 -24.54 -2.54 7.52
C ALA A 277 -25.78 -2.87 8.37
N THR A 278 -26.12 -4.15 8.55
CA THR A 278 -27.30 -4.57 9.33
C THR A 278 -26.97 -4.80 10.81
N LEU A 279 -27.98 -4.71 11.67
CA LEU A 279 -27.81 -5.01 13.09
C LEU A 279 -27.45 -6.50 13.32
N ALA A 280 -28.05 -7.41 12.55
CA ALA A 280 -27.80 -8.84 12.65
C ALA A 280 -26.38 -9.19 12.19
N GLY A 281 -25.94 -8.65 11.04
CA GLY A 281 -24.58 -8.82 10.55
C GLY A 281 -23.53 -8.26 11.51
N ARG A 282 -23.75 -7.09 12.13
CA ARG A 282 -22.83 -6.57 13.17
C ARG A 282 -22.72 -7.47 14.40
N ARG A 283 -23.78 -8.17 14.78
CA ARG A 283 -23.75 -9.14 15.89
C ARG A 283 -22.90 -10.36 15.52
N GLN A 284 -23.09 -10.91 14.32
CA GLN A 284 -22.26 -11.99 13.79
C GLN A 284 -20.80 -11.57 13.69
N LEU A 285 -20.54 -10.33 13.25
CA LEU A 285 -19.19 -9.83 13.07
C LEU A 285 -18.45 -9.72 14.40
N ARG A 286 -19.15 -9.26 15.45
CA ARG A 286 -18.60 -9.22 16.81
C ARG A 286 -18.30 -10.63 17.33
N GLN A 287 -19.18 -11.60 17.08
CA GLN A 287 -18.95 -13.00 17.47
C GLN A 287 -17.74 -13.58 16.74
N LEU A 288 -17.63 -13.31 15.43
CA LEU A 288 -16.48 -13.70 14.63
C LEU A 288 -15.19 -13.11 15.20
N ASP A 289 -15.15 -11.80 15.45
CA ASP A 289 -13.99 -11.11 16.03
C ASP A 289 -13.54 -11.78 17.35
N GLN A 290 -14.49 -12.04 18.27
CA GLN A 290 -14.22 -12.73 19.53
C GLN A 290 -13.64 -14.13 19.34
N HIS A 291 -14.19 -14.92 18.40
CA HIS A 291 -13.67 -16.26 18.11
C HIS A 291 -12.26 -16.20 17.51
N LEU A 292 -11.98 -15.27 16.59
CA LEU A 292 -10.66 -15.14 15.99
C LEU A 292 -9.60 -14.73 17.01
N LEU A 293 -9.94 -13.81 17.92
CA LEU A 293 -9.06 -13.43 19.02
C LEU A 293 -8.77 -14.62 19.95
N HIS A 294 -9.79 -15.42 20.30
CA HIS A 294 -9.62 -16.60 21.15
C HIS A 294 -8.71 -17.67 20.50
N LEU A 295 -8.86 -17.87 19.19
CA LEU A 295 -8.05 -18.84 18.43
C LEU A 295 -6.68 -18.30 18.02
N ASN A 296 -6.37 -17.05 18.34
CA ASN A 296 -5.22 -16.34 17.81
C ASN A 296 -5.15 -16.41 16.27
N ALA A 297 -6.30 -16.35 15.61
CA ALA A 297 -6.42 -16.37 14.16
C ALA A 297 -6.32 -14.93 13.61
N SER A 298 -5.41 -14.71 12.66
CA SER A 298 -5.28 -13.42 11.98
C SER A 298 -5.35 -13.60 10.46
N PRO A 299 -6.41 -13.12 9.80
CA PRO A 299 -6.64 -13.24 8.36
C PRO A 299 -5.85 -12.22 7.55
N GLY A 300 -4.52 -12.21 7.75
CA GLY A 300 -3.62 -11.23 7.12
C GLY A 300 -3.54 -11.36 5.61
N GLY A 301 -3.68 -12.56 5.04
CA GLY A 301 -3.74 -12.73 3.60
C GLY A 301 -5.01 -12.11 2.99
N ALA A 302 -6.13 -12.17 3.71
CA ALA A 302 -7.35 -11.50 3.29
C ALA A 302 -7.23 -9.97 3.37
N ALA A 303 -6.51 -9.44 4.37
CA ALA A 303 -6.19 -8.02 4.48
C ALA A 303 -5.33 -7.53 3.30
N ASP A 304 -4.25 -8.25 2.97
CA ASP A 304 -3.40 -7.94 1.80
C ASP A 304 -4.22 -7.90 0.49
N LEU A 305 -5.16 -8.85 0.33
CA LEU A 305 -6.04 -8.89 -0.84
C LEU A 305 -7.14 -7.82 -0.80
N LEU A 306 -7.58 -7.37 0.37
CA LEU A 306 -8.46 -6.21 0.47
C LEU A 306 -7.74 -4.95 -0.05
N ALA A 307 -6.48 -4.72 0.35
CA ALA A 307 -5.72 -3.60 -0.19
C ALA A 307 -5.60 -3.67 -1.73
N ALA A 308 -5.34 -4.86 -2.28
CA ALA A 308 -5.37 -5.08 -3.74
C ALA A 308 -6.75 -4.79 -4.37
N CYS A 309 -7.83 -5.18 -3.70
CA CYS A 309 -9.20 -4.89 -4.12
C CYS A 309 -9.48 -3.38 -4.17
N LEU A 310 -9.09 -2.65 -3.12
CA LEU A 310 -9.29 -1.20 -3.04
C LEU A 310 -8.44 -0.46 -4.06
N PHE A 311 -7.21 -0.91 -4.31
CA PHE A 311 -6.38 -0.36 -5.38
C PHE A 311 -7.04 -0.48 -6.75
N LEU A 312 -7.54 -1.68 -7.11
CA LEU A 312 -8.21 -1.89 -8.40
C LEU A 312 -9.51 -1.09 -8.55
N ASP A 313 -10.28 -0.96 -7.46
CA ASP A 313 -11.50 -0.14 -7.44
C ASP A 313 -11.19 1.34 -7.70
N LYS A 314 -10.13 1.88 -7.08
CA LYS A 314 -9.67 3.26 -7.32
C LYS A 314 -9.07 3.44 -8.70
N ALA A 315 -8.24 2.49 -9.16
CA ALA A 315 -7.60 2.55 -10.47
C ALA A 315 -8.59 2.45 -11.63
N GLY A 316 -9.70 1.71 -11.47
CA GLY A 316 -10.79 1.65 -12.44
C GLY A 316 -11.71 2.88 -12.44
N SER A 317 -11.51 3.82 -11.51
CA SER A 317 -12.20 5.11 -11.48
C SER A 317 -11.41 6.23 -12.17
N LEU A 318 -10.29 5.90 -12.82
CA LEU A 318 -9.45 6.79 -13.64
C LEU A 318 -10.00 6.92 -15.07
#